data_AF-A0A9L0R3W3-F1
#
_entry.id   AF-A0A9L0R3W3-F1
#
_cell.length_a   1.000
_cell.length_b   1.000
_cell.length_c   1.000
_cell.angle_alpha   90.00
_cell.angle_beta   90.00
_cell.angle_gamma   90.00
#
_symmetry.space_group_name_H-M   'P 1'
#
loop_
_entity.id
_entity.type
_entity.pdbx_description
1 polymer ?
#
loop_
_entity_poly.entity_id
_entity_poly.type
_entity_poly.pdbx_seq_one_letter_code
_entity_poly.pdbx_strand_id
1 'polypeptide(L)'
;MLDHSWKTSVNLGALIQIPGVWDPFVKSYVEMLEFYGDQDGAREVLTNYAYDEKFPSNPNDHIYLYNFLKREKAPREKLISVLKILYQIVTSHKLMLEFHRLLRKSGK
;
A
#
# COMPACT_ATOMS: atom_id res chain seq x y z
N MET A 1 9.50 -22.04 -17.79
CA MET A 1 8.98 -20.72 -17.39
C MET A 1 9.05 -20.44 -15.89
N LEU A 2 8.98 -21.43 -15.00
CA LEU A 2 9.05 -21.23 -13.54
C LEU A 2 10.43 -20.75 -13.02
N ASP A 3 11.55 -21.11 -13.67
CA ASP A 3 12.88 -20.77 -13.14
C ASP A 3 13.29 -19.28 -13.32
N HIS A 4 12.62 -18.55 -14.21
CA HIS A 4 12.87 -17.11 -14.38
C HIS A 4 11.99 -16.26 -13.47
N SER A 5 10.78 -16.70 -13.13
CA SER A 5 9.87 -15.93 -12.29
C SER A 5 10.36 -15.81 -10.84
N TRP A 6 11.02 -16.84 -10.29
CA TRP A 6 11.58 -16.77 -8.94
C TRP A 6 12.79 -15.82 -8.84
N LYS A 7 13.66 -15.77 -9.86
CA LYS A 7 14.81 -14.85 -9.86
C LYS A 7 14.33 -13.41 -9.89
N THR A 8 13.29 -13.12 -10.69
CA THR A 8 12.65 -11.81 -10.72
C THR A 8 11.98 -11.48 -9.38
N SER A 9 11.29 -12.43 -8.74
CA SER A 9 10.66 -12.19 -7.43
C SER A 9 11.69 -11.88 -6.35
N VAL A 10 12.79 -12.64 -6.29
CA VAL A 10 13.86 -12.42 -5.31
C VAL A 10 14.57 -11.08 -5.53
N ASN A 11 14.85 -10.71 -6.78
CA ASN A 11 15.49 -9.44 -7.09
C ASN A 11 14.60 -8.24 -6.79
N LEU A 12 13.30 -8.30 -7.14
CA LEU A 12 12.35 -7.25 -6.80
C LEU A 12 12.14 -7.13 -5.29
N GLY A 13 11.98 -8.27 -4.61
CA GLY A 13 11.84 -8.34 -3.16
C GLY A 13 13.05 -7.73 -2.44
N ALA A 14 14.27 -7.98 -2.91
CA ALA A 14 15.47 -7.36 -2.35
C ALA A 14 15.55 -5.85 -2.63
N LEU A 15 15.19 -5.41 -3.85
CA LEU A 15 15.25 -4.01 -4.25
C LEU A 15 14.32 -3.13 -3.39
N ILE A 16 13.07 -3.56 -3.18
CA ILE A 16 12.07 -2.76 -2.45
C ILE A 16 12.36 -2.65 -0.93
N GLN A 17 13.30 -3.44 -0.42
CA GLN A 17 13.77 -3.35 0.98
C GLN A 17 14.82 -2.25 1.17
N ILE A 18 15.38 -1.71 0.08
CA ILE A 18 16.32 -0.59 0.13
C ILE A 18 15.50 0.70 0.31
N PRO A 19 15.82 1.55 1.30
CA PRO A 19 15.10 2.81 1.50
C PRO A 19 15.07 3.68 0.23
N GLY A 20 13.87 4.06 -0.20
CA GLY A 20 13.67 4.86 -1.41
C GLY A 20 12.21 4.90 -1.88
N VAL A 21 11.95 5.71 -2.89
CA VAL A 21 10.64 5.78 -3.56
C VAL A 21 10.63 4.79 -4.73
N TRP A 22 9.97 3.65 -4.55
CA TRP A 22 10.01 2.50 -5.45
C TRP A 22 8.65 2.16 -6.09
N ASP A 23 7.79 3.16 -6.29
CA ASP A 23 6.39 2.97 -6.70
C ASP A 23 6.15 1.96 -7.84
N PRO A 24 6.90 1.97 -8.96
CA PRO A 24 6.70 1.00 -10.03
C PRO A 24 7.05 -0.43 -9.61
N PHE A 25 8.11 -0.60 -8.80
CA PHE A 25 8.60 -1.89 -8.36
C PHE A 25 7.72 -2.48 -7.26
N VAL A 26 7.29 -1.65 -6.31
CA VAL A 26 6.33 -2.05 -5.26
C VAL A 26 5.04 -2.54 -5.90
N LYS A 27 4.48 -1.81 -6.87
CA LYS A 27 3.29 -2.24 -7.62
C LYS A 27 3.49 -3.57 -8.32
N SER A 28 4.56 -3.68 -9.11
CA SER A 28 4.86 -4.90 -9.88
C SER A 28 5.05 -6.11 -8.97
N TYR A 29 5.70 -5.93 -7.81
CA TYR A 29 5.93 -6.99 -6.85
C TYR A 29 4.64 -7.40 -6.14
N VAL A 30 3.82 -6.43 -5.71
CA VAL A 30 2.50 -6.71 -5.11
C VAL A 30 1.58 -7.43 -6.09
N GLU A 31 1.51 -6.99 -7.34
CA GLU A 31 0.71 -7.66 -8.39
C GLU A 31 1.16 -9.11 -8.61
N MET A 32 2.47 -9.36 -8.57
CA MET A 32 3.02 -10.71 -8.68
C MET A 32 2.66 -11.57 -7.46
N LEU A 33 2.75 -11.03 -6.24
CA LEU A 33 2.32 -11.74 -5.03
C LEU A 33 0.82 -12.06 -5.07
N GLU A 34 -0.02 -11.09 -5.45
CA GLU A 34 -1.47 -11.29 -5.64
C GLU A 34 -1.76 -12.37 -6.69
N PHE A 35 -0.99 -12.40 -7.80
CA PHE A 35 -1.12 -13.42 -8.85
C PHE A 35 -0.80 -14.83 -8.35
N TYR A 36 0.20 -14.98 -7.47
CA TYR A 36 0.53 -16.27 -6.86
C TYR A 36 -0.35 -16.62 -5.63
N GLY A 37 -1.30 -15.75 -5.28
CA GLY A 37 -2.21 -15.95 -4.14
C GLY A 37 -1.62 -15.57 -2.78
N ASP A 38 -0.44 -14.94 -2.75
CA ASP A 38 0.22 -14.48 -1.52
C ASP A 38 -0.31 -13.10 -1.08
N GLN A 39 -1.53 -13.10 -0.54
CA GLN A 39 -2.18 -11.89 -0.06
C GLN A 39 -1.53 -11.31 1.20
N ASP A 40 -0.99 -12.17 2.08
CA ASP A 40 -0.34 -11.73 3.31
C ASP A 40 1.01 -11.07 2.99
N GLY A 41 1.80 -11.62 2.06
CA GLY A 41 3.01 -10.98 1.56
C GLY A 41 2.73 -9.63 0.87
N ALA A 42 1.68 -9.56 0.04
CA ALA A 42 1.26 -8.31 -0.59
C ALA A 42 0.89 -7.24 0.47
N ARG A 43 0.17 -7.64 1.52
CA ARG A 43 -0.18 -6.79 2.66
C ARG A 43 1.05 -6.31 3.41
N GLU A 44 2.00 -7.20 3.70
CA GLU A 44 3.24 -6.89 4.40
C GLU A 44 4.06 -5.87 3.62
N VAL A 45 4.29 -6.08 2.32
CA VAL A 45 5.03 -5.16 1.45
C VAL A 45 4.43 -3.76 1.49
N LEU A 46 3.12 -3.64 1.30
CA LEU A 46 2.44 -2.34 1.31
C LEU A 46 2.45 -1.68 2.68
N THR A 47 2.37 -2.47 3.75
CA THR A 47 2.39 -1.96 5.13
C THR A 47 3.78 -1.41 5.47
N ASN A 48 4.84 -2.15 5.14
CA ASN A 48 6.22 -1.74 5.37
C ASN A 48 6.56 -0.51 4.53
N TYR A 49 6.18 -0.50 3.25
CA TYR A 49 6.44 0.64 2.37
C TYR A 49 5.75 1.93 2.84
N ALA A 50 4.60 1.83 3.53
CA ALA A 50 3.86 2.98 4.04
C ALA A 50 4.27 3.43 5.46
N TYR A 51 4.87 2.55 6.27
CA TYR A 51 5.05 2.81 7.71
C TYR A 51 6.47 2.58 8.24
N ASP A 52 7.38 1.99 7.47
CA ASP A 52 8.78 1.90 7.90
C ASP A 52 9.44 3.28 7.80
N GLU A 53 9.77 3.85 8.96
CA GLU A 53 10.37 5.18 9.11
C GLU A 53 11.72 5.34 8.40
N LYS A 54 12.36 4.25 7.98
CA LYS A 54 13.57 4.30 7.14
C LYS A 54 13.28 4.81 5.74
N PHE A 55 12.06 4.66 5.24
CA PHE A 55 11.66 5.07 3.90
C PHE A 55 11.22 6.54 3.91
N PRO A 56 11.51 7.30 2.84
CA PRO A 56 11.01 8.66 2.71
C PRO A 56 9.48 8.65 2.60
N SER A 57 8.82 9.59 3.28
CA SER A 57 7.37 9.76 3.18
C SER A 57 6.95 10.01 1.72
N ASN A 58 6.00 9.21 1.22
CA ASN A 58 5.54 9.29 -0.17
C ASN A 58 4.01 9.11 -0.24
N PRO A 59 3.22 10.08 -0.70
CA PRO A 59 1.74 9.92 -0.70
C PRO A 59 1.23 8.65 -1.42
N ASN A 60 1.99 8.11 -2.39
CA ASN A 60 1.60 6.90 -3.10
C ASN A 60 1.61 5.64 -2.22
N ASP A 61 2.47 5.56 -1.19
CA ASP A 61 2.53 4.40 -0.30
C ASP A 61 1.18 4.16 0.41
N HIS A 62 0.57 5.22 0.95
CA HIS A 62 -0.71 5.20 1.62
C HIS A 62 -1.86 5.03 0.63
N ILE A 63 -1.74 5.55 -0.60
CA ILE A 63 -2.72 5.31 -1.66
C ILE A 63 -2.77 3.82 -2.02
N TYR A 64 -1.62 3.17 -2.16
CA TYR A 64 -1.53 1.75 -2.50
C TYR A 64 -2.07 0.88 -1.37
N LEU A 65 -1.62 1.14 -0.14
CA LEU A 65 -2.12 0.45 1.04
C LEU A 65 -3.64 0.62 1.22
N TYR A 66 -4.16 1.84 1.06
CA TYR A 66 -5.60 2.09 1.16
C TYR A 66 -6.40 1.27 0.14
N ASN A 67 -5.98 1.28 -1.13
CA ASN A 67 -6.67 0.58 -2.19
C ASN A 67 -6.65 -0.93 -1.98
N PHE A 68 -5.52 -1.48 -1.53
CA PHE A 68 -5.39 -2.89 -1.18
C PHE A 68 -6.33 -3.27 -0.03
N LEU A 69 -6.27 -2.55 1.09
CA LEU A 69 -7.15 -2.79 2.25
C LEU A 69 -8.64 -2.65 1.91
N LYS A 70 -9.00 -1.73 1.02
CA LYS A 70 -10.37 -1.56 0.54
C LYS A 70 -10.84 -2.78 -0.25
N ARG A 71 -10.00 -3.36 -1.13
CA ARG A 71 -10.32 -4.61 -1.86
C ARG A 71 -10.49 -5.79 -0.89
N GLU A 72 -9.64 -5.85 0.12
CA GLU A 72 -9.66 -6.85 1.20
C GLU A 72 -10.82 -6.67 2.20
N LYS A 73 -11.69 -5.67 2.00
CA LYS A 73 -12.81 -5.33 2.89
C LYS A 73 -12.34 -5.14 4.35
N ALA A 74 -11.17 -4.53 4.53
CA ALA A 74 -10.62 -4.25 5.84
C ALA A 74 -11.58 -3.42 6.70
N PRO A 75 -11.49 -3.53 8.04
CA PRO A 75 -12.29 -2.71 8.94
C PRO A 75 -12.16 -1.23 8.61
N ARG A 76 -13.27 -0.52 8.73
CA ARG A 76 -13.38 0.89 8.38
C ARG A 76 -12.38 1.75 9.14
N GLU A 77 -12.10 1.41 10.39
CA GLU A 77 -11.16 2.11 11.26
C GLU A 77 -9.75 2.09 10.67
N LYS A 78 -9.33 0.97 10.07
CA LYS A 78 -8.05 0.85 9.35
C LYS A 78 -8.04 1.71 8.08
N LEU A 79 -9.14 1.75 7.34
CA LEU A 79 -9.25 2.61 6.15
C LEU A 79 -9.14 4.09 6.53
N ILE A 80 -9.78 4.51 7.62
CA ILE A 80 -9.72 5.87 8.17
C ILE A 80 -8.29 6.21 8.62
N SER A 81 -7.59 5.29 9.30
CA SER A 81 -6.22 5.56 9.79
C SER A 81 -5.24 5.83 8.66
N VAL A 82 -5.30 5.05 7.57
CA VAL A 82 -4.47 5.26 6.37
C VAL A 82 -4.78 6.61 5.72
N LEU A 83 -6.08 6.90 5.50
CA LEU A 83 -6.50 8.15 4.87
C LEU A 83 -6.18 9.38 5.72
N LYS A 84 -6.16 9.26 7.05
CA LYS A 84 -5.77 10.35 7.95
C LYS A 84 -4.30 10.77 7.74
N ILE A 85 -3.41 9.82 7.51
CA ILE A 85 -2.00 10.11 7.23
C ILE A 85 -1.87 10.73 5.84
N LEU A 86 -2.54 10.13 4.84
CA LEU A 86 -2.58 10.70 3.49
C LEU A 86 -3.11 12.15 3.47
N TYR A 87 -4.11 12.47 4.30
CA TYR A 87 -4.61 13.83 4.47
C TYR A 87 -3.53 14.79 4.98
N GLN A 88 -2.69 14.36 5.93
CA GLN A 88 -1.59 15.18 6.44
C GLN A 88 -0.52 15.47 5.38
N ILE A 89 -0.34 14.57 4.41
CA ILE A 89 0.65 14.71 3.33
C ILE A 89 0.06 15.50 2.14
N VAL A 90 -1.15 15.16 1.70
CA VAL A 90 -1.78 15.73 0.50
C VAL A 90 -3.31 15.86 0.67
N THR A 91 -3.73 17.03 1.17
CA THR A 91 -5.14 17.35 1.43
C THR A 91 -6.01 17.49 0.18
N SER A 92 -5.41 17.68 -1.01
CA SER A 92 -6.13 17.83 -2.28
C SER A 92 -6.39 16.51 -3.01
N HIS A 93 -5.88 15.38 -2.50
CA HIS A 93 -6.01 14.11 -3.20
C HIS A 93 -7.47 13.64 -3.30
N LYS A 94 -7.85 13.01 -4.42
CA LYS A 94 -9.24 12.55 -4.67
C LYS A 94 -9.81 11.63 -3.59
N LEU A 95 -8.95 10.87 -2.90
CA LEU A 95 -9.36 10.01 -1.78
C LEU A 95 -9.85 10.80 -0.56
N MET A 96 -9.62 12.10 -0.49
CA MET A 96 -10.18 12.92 0.58
C MET A 96 -11.70 12.97 0.51
N LEU A 97 -12.32 12.91 -0.68
CA LEU A 97 -13.77 12.78 -0.79
C LEU A 97 -14.28 11.48 -0.14
N GLU A 98 -13.53 10.40 -0.29
CA GLU A 98 -13.82 9.11 0.33
C GLU A 98 -13.58 9.16 1.84
N PHE A 99 -12.50 9.81 2.29
CA PHE A 99 -12.22 10.04 3.70
C PHE A 99 -13.39 10.76 4.40
N HIS A 100 -13.88 11.85 3.83
CA HIS A 100 -15.04 12.58 4.36
C HIS A 100 -16.29 11.70 4.45
N ARG A 101 -16.55 10.84 3.45
CA ARG A 101 -17.68 9.88 3.49
C ARG A 101 -17.51 8.85 4.60
N LEU A 102 -16.29 8.34 4.77
CA LEU A 102 -15.92 7.40 5.83
C LEU A 102 -15.85 8.05 7.20
N LEU A 103 -15.84 9.38 7.34
CA LEU A 103 -16.01 10.04 8.63
C LEU A 103 -17.50 10.28 8.93
N ARG A 104 -18.28 10.78 7.95
CA ARG A 104 -19.70 11.11 8.14
C ARG A 104 -20.56 9.91 8.55
N LYS A 105 -20.29 8.72 8.03
CA LYS A 105 -21.02 7.50 8.44
C LYS A 105 -20.70 7.05 9.87
N SER A 106 -19.84 7.78 10.61
CA SER A 106 -19.23 7.30 11.87
C SER A 106 -20.04 7.71 13.07
N GLY A 107 -21.09 8.52 12.89
CA GLY A 107 -21.93 9.00 13.98
C GLY A 107 -21.13 9.70 15.09
N LYS A 108 -20.02 10.34 14.72
CA LYS A 108 -19.41 11.42 15.50
C LYS A 108 -19.64 12.71 14.74
#